data_AF-A0A1I1VID5-F1
#
_entry.id   AF-A0A1I1VID5-F1
#
_cell.length_a   1.000
_cell.length_b   1.000
_cell.length_c   1.000
_cell.angle_alpha   90.00
_cell.angle_beta   90.00
_cell.angle_gamma   90.00
#
_symmetry.space_group_name_H-M   'P 1'
#
loop_
_entity.id
_entity.type
_entity.pdbx_description
1 polymer ?
#
loop_
_entity_poly.entity_id
_entity_poly.type
_entity_poly.pdbx_seq_one_letter_code
_entity_poly.pdbx_strand_id
1 'polypeptide(L)'
;MLLASLAAVVGLWYSSSQIRDELSLNREQLRTAQEAQITAQEAQVTAQEGLVTDRYTAAVTNLGDEAVSVRLGGVYALQLLMTDSPQIQPIITGILAAHVRDAPPPPEEGSPEADVQAALDALVTRDRQHDSTDSTIVDLHRAHLAHADLWVRIWPGPTCGCGSDRGGGVG
;
A
#
# COMPACT_ATOMS: atom_id res chain seq x y z
N MET A 1 12.06 58.96 49.66
CA MET A 1 11.37 57.65 49.76
C MET A 1 10.27 57.50 48.70
N LEU A 2 9.33 58.43 48.54
CA LEU A 2 8.21 58.33 47.57
C LEU A 2 8.61 58.29 46.08
N LEU A 3 9.69 58.99 45.68
CA LEU A 3 10.13 59.04 44.27
C LEU A 3 10.66 57.68 43.76
N ALA A 4 11.31 56.91 44.63
CA ALA A 4 11.82 55.58 44.27
C ALA A 4 10.68 54.58 44.03
N SER A 5 9.59 54.69 44.80
CA SER A 5 8.39 53.85 44.65
C SER A 5 7.69 54.08 43.31
N LEU A 6 7.65 55.32 42.84
CA LEU A 6 6.98 55.71 41.59
C LEU A 6 7.74 55.18 40.36
N ALA A 7 9.07 55.25 40.39
CA ALA A 7 9.93 54.67 39.36
C ALA A 7 9.76 53.15 39.25
N ALA A 8 9.64 52.44 40.37
CA ALA A 8 9.42 51.00 40.38
C ALA A 8 8.06 50.60 39.79
N VAL A 9 6.99 51.35 40.09
CA VAL A 9 5.65 51.10 39.55
C VAL A 9 5.60 51.36 38.05
N VAL A 10 6.22 52.45 37.57
CA VAL A 10 6.31 52.75 36.13
C VAL A 10 7.14 51.69 35.40
N GLY A 11 8.24 51.22 36.00
CA GLY A 11 9.04 50.12 35.47
C GLY A 11 8.28 48.80 35.38
N LEU A 12 7.49 48.44 36.41
CA LEU A 12 6.61 47.27 36.38
C LEU A 12 5.48 47.41 35.36
N TRP A 13 4.90 48.61 35.22
CA TRP A 13 3.83 48.87 34.25
C TRP A 13 4.36 48.72 32.82
N TYR A 14 5.50 49.35 32.52
CA TYR A 14 6.17 49.29 31.23
C TYR A 14 6.69 47.87 30.89
N SER A 15 7.19 47.13 31.89
CA SER A 15 7.58 45.71 31.73
C SER A 15 6.36 44.80 31.51
N SER A 16 5.27 45.03 32.25
CA SER A 16 4.02 44.28 32.07
C SER A 16 3.32 44.57 30.75
N SER A 17 3.58 45.72 30.12
CA SER A 17 3.07 46.02 28.78
C SER A 17 3.88 45.30 27.71
N GLN A 18 5.21 45.23 27.82
CA GLN A 18 6.04 44.51 26.84
C GLN A 18 5.75 43.01 26.78
N ILE A 19 5.54 42.35 27.93
CA ILE A 19 5.32 40.89 27.98
C ILE A 19 3.98 40.50 27.31
N ARG A 20 3.03 41.43 27.18
CA ARG A 20 1.72 41.16 26.55
C ARG A 20 1.80 41.10 25.03
N ASP A 21 2.78 41.79 24.42
CA ASP A 21 2.89 41.88 22.97
C ASP A 21 3.60 40.65 22.36
N GLU A 22 4.58 40.08 23.08
CA GLU A 22 5.40 38.95 22.63
C GLU A 22 4.60 37.64 22.42
N LEU A 23 3.52 37.47 23.16
CA LEU A 23 2.69 36.26 23.13
C LEU A 23 1.82 36.17 21.86
N SER A 24 1.57 37.29 21.18
CA SER A 24 0.76 37.34 19.96
C SER A 24 1.50 36.72 18.77
N LEU A 25 2.79 37.06 18.61
CA LEU A 25 3.66 36.52 17.57
C LEU A 25 3.90 35.02 17.74
N ASN A 26 4.13 34.56 18.97
CA ASN A 26 4.34 33.14 19.24
C ASN A 26 3.08 32.31 18.94
N ARG A 27 1.88 32.82 19.27
CA ARG A 27 0.62 32.14 18.97
C ARG A 27 0.31 32.09 17.49
N GLU A 28 0.64 33.13 16.75
CA GLU A 28 0.46 33.16 15.30
C GLU A 28 1.45 32.22 14.60
N GLN A 29 2.71 32.20 15.04
CA GLN A 29 3.69 31.21 14.59
C GLN A 29 3.27 29.77 14.91
N LEU A 30 2.71 29.53 16.09
CA LEU A 30 2.18 28.20 16.44
C LEU A 30 0.98 27.81 15.56
N ARG A 31 0.08 28.75 15.26
CA ARG A 31 -1.08 28.48 14.39
C ARG A 31 -0.65 28.16 12.98
N THR A 32 0.23 28.95 12.38
CA THR A 32 0.75 28.70 11.03
C THR A 32 1.51 27.38 10.96
N ALA A 33 2.30 27.04 11.98
CA ALA A 33 2.98 25.76 12.06
C ALA A 33 2.00 24.57 12.23
N GLN A 34 0.92 24.76 12.99
CA GLN A 34 -0.13 23.74 13.15
C GLN A 34 -0.94 23.56 11.85
N GLU A 35 -1.35 24.64 11.21
CA GLU A 35 -2.07 24.62 9.94
C GLU A 35 -1.22 23.94 8.85
N ALA A 36 0.07 24.29 8.75
CA ALA A 36 0.99 23.64 7.82
C ALA A 36 1.13 22.13 8.10
N GLN A 37 1.11 21.71 9.37
CA GLN A 37 1.14 20.29 9.73
C GLN A 37 -0.15 19.57 9.35
N ILE A 38 -1.32 20.17 9.60
CA ILE A 38 -2.62 19.60 9.22
C ILE A 38 -2.69 19.45 7.71
N THR A 39 -2.37 20.50 6.95
CA THR A 39 -2.34 20.44 5.48
C THR A 39 -1.32 19.42 4.97
N ALA A 40 -0.16 19.28 5.59
CA ALA A 40 0.83 18.28 5.21
C ALA A 40 0.33 16.85 5.49
N GLN A 41 -0.36 16.61 6.59
CA GLN A 41 -0.98 15.31 6.90
C GLN A 41 -2.09 14.99 5.91
N GLU A 42 -2.99 15.93 5.64
CA GLU A 42 -4.06 15.77 4.64
C GLU A 42 -3.47 15.48 3.25
N ALA A 43 -2.46 16.24 2.82
CA ALA A 43 -1.77 16.01 1.56
C ALA A 43 -1.06 14.64 1.50
N GLN A 44 -0.49 14.17 2.62
CA GLN A 44 0.11 12.83 2.69
C GLN A 44 -0.96 11.73 2.52
N VAL A 45 -2.12 11.87 3.16
CA VAL A 45 -3.23 10.91 3.02
C VAL A 45 -3.72 10.88 1.57
N THR A 46 -3.99 12.04 0.96
CA THR A 46 -4.42 12.11 -0.44
C THR A 46 -3.35 11.60 -1.42
N ALA A 47 -2.07 11.87 -1.16
CA ALA A 47 -0.97 11.35 -1.98
C ALA A 47 -0.83 9.82 -1.88
N GLN A 48 -1.08 9.25 -0.70
CA GLN A 48 -1.10 7.80 -0.52
C GLN A 48 -2.24 7.13 -1.29
N GLU A 49 -3.43 7.73 -1.28
CA GLU A 49 -4.58 7.25 -2.07
C GLU A 49 -4.30 7.31 -3.58
N GLY A 50 -3.74 8.42 -4.07
CA GLY A 50 -3.35 8.57 -5.48
C GLY A 50 -2.32 7.54 -5.93
N LEU A 51 -1.36 7.20 -5.06
CA LEU A 51 -0.32 6.21 -5.36
C LEU A 51 -0.89 4.79 -5.56
N VAL A 52 -1.95 4.41 -4.83
CA VAL A 52 -2.63 3.12 -5.03
C VAL A 52 -3.33 3.11 -6.37
N THR A 53 -4.04 4.18 -6.74
CA THR A 53 -4.71 4.30 -8.04
C THR A 53 -3.74 4.29 -9.21
N ASP A 54 -2.60 4.97 -9.08
CA ASP A 54 -1.56 5.01 -10.12
C ASP A 54 -0.94 3.61 -10.33
N ARG A 55 -0.57 2.93 -9.23
CA ARG A 55 -0.06 1.55 -9.29
C ARG A 55 -1.08 0.58 -9.89
N TYR A 56 -2.34 0.71 -9.50
CA TYR A 56 -3.43 -0.07 -10.06
C TYR A 56 -3.57 0.15 -11.57
N THR A 57 -3.60 1.41 -12.01
CA THR A 57 -3.74 1.78 -13.42
C THR A 57 -2.57 1.25 -14.25
N ALA A 58 -1.34 1.38 -13.74
CA ALA A 58 -0.15 0.83 -14.38
C ALA A 58 -0.20 -0.70 -14.48
N ALA A 59 -0.63 -1.39 -13.41
CA ALA A 59 -0.73 -2.85 -13.40
C ALA A 59 -1.78 -3.37 -14.40
N VAL A 60 -2.95 -2.75 -14.46
CA VAL A 60 -4.00 -3.07 -15.45
C VAL A 60 -3.53 -2.78 -16.87
N THR A 61 -2.78 -1.69 -17.08
CA THR A 61 -2.20 -1.37 -18.40
C THR A 61 -1.23 -2.47 -18.83
N ASN A 62 -0.33 -2.89 -17.93
CA ASN A 62 0.62 -3.97 -18.21
C ASN A 62 -0.09 -5.31 -18.47
N LEU A 63 -1.19 -5.60 -17.78
CA LEU A 63 -2.00 -6.81 -17.99
C LEU A 63 -2.60 -6.87 -19.41
N GLY A 64 -2.88 -5.73 -20.02
CA GLY A 64 -3.40 -5.65 -21.39
C GLY A 64 -2.34 -5.67 -22.50
N ASP A 65 -1.06 -5.87 -22.17
CA ASP A 65 0.04 -5.83 -23.14
C ASP A 65 0.11 -7.12 -23.98
N GLU A 66 0.59 -7.03 -25.21
CA GLU A 66 0.75 -8.21 -26.08
C GLU A 66 1.87 -9.14 -25.61
N ALA A 67 2.90 -8.61 -24.94
CA ALA A 67 4.02 -9.38 -24.44
C ALA A 67 3.69 -10.07 -23.11
N VAL A 68 3.79 -11.41 -23.12
CA VAL A 68 3.57 -12.27 -21.93
C VAL A 68 4.37 -11.79 -20.72
N SER A 69 5.62 -11.34 -20.91
CA SER A 69 6.47 -10.85 -19.83
C SER A 69 5.93 -9.57 -19.17
N VAL A 70 5.28 -8.69 -19.94
CA VAL A 70 4.69 -7.46 -19.41
C VAL A 70 3.39 -7.78 -18.68
N ARG A 71 2.55 -8.65 -19.26
CA ARG A 71 1.32 -9.13 -18.59
C ARG A 71 1.61 -9.82 -17.28
N LEU A 72 2.64 -10.68 -17.24
CA LEU A 72 3.09 -11.34 -16.02
C LEU A 72 3.50 -10.32 -14.94
N GLY A 73 4.19 -9.24 -15.34
CA GLY A 73 4.49 -8.12 -14.44
C GLY A 73 3.23 -7.42 -13.93
N GLY A 74 2.22 -7.24 -14.77
CA GLY A 74 0.90 -6.74 -14.40
C GLY A 74 0.20 -7.63 -13.35
N VAL A 75 0.18 -8.95 -13.56
CA VAL A 75 -0.39 -9.93 -12.62
C VAL A 75 0.28 -9.84 -11.25
N TYR A 76 1.61 -9.81 -11.18
CA TYR A 76 2.31 -9.71 -9.89
C TYR A 76 2.09 -8.36 -9.20
N ALA A 77 2.03 -7.27 -9.96
CA ALA A 77 1.70 -5.95 -9.39
C ALA A 77 0.27 -5.93 -8.81
N LEU A 78 -0.69 -6.56 -9.48
CA LEU A 78 -2.05 -6.73 -8.99
C LEU A 78 -2.10 -7.60 -7.73
N GLN A 79 -1.37 -8.72 -7.69
CA GLN A 79 -1.27 -9.57 -6.50
C GLN A 79 -0.67 -8.83 -5.30
N LEU A 80 0.35 -8.00 -5.54
CA LEU A 80 0.93 -7.14 -4.50
C LEU A 80 -0.09 -6.12 -3.99
N LEU A 81 -0.87 -5.48 -4.88
CA LEU A 81 -1.93 -4.55 -4.49
C LEU A 81 -3.04 -5.22 -3.67
N MET A 82 -3.38 -6.48 -3.93
CA MET A 82 -4.31 -7.23 -3.07
C MET A 82 -3.78 -7.37 -1.64
N THR A 83 -2.47 -7.51 -1.48
CA THR A 83 -1.80 -7.64 -0.18
C THR A 83 -1.66 -6.29 0.53
N ASP A 84 -1.21 -5.27 -0.21
CA ASP A 84 -0.96 -3.92 0.32
C ASP A 84 -2.27 -3.16 0.60
N SER A 85 -3.35 -3.48 -0.12
CA SER A 85 -4.63 -2.78 -0.04
C SER A 85 -5.80 -3.77 -0.06
N PRO A 86 -6.10 -4.44 1.06
CA PRO A 86 -7.17 -5.43 1.16
C PRO A 86 -8.52 -4.99 0.56
N GLN A 87 -8.85 -3.71 0.70
CA GLN A 87 -10.08 -3.10 0.17
C GLN A 87 -10.25 -3.21 -1.36
N ILE A 88 -9.16 -3.31 -2.13
CA ILE A 88 -9.23 -3.44 -3.60
C ILE A 88 -9.24 -4.90 -4.07
N GLN A 89 -9.00 -5.86 -3.17
CA GLN A 89 -8.91 -7.27 -3.51
C GLN A 89 -10.14 -7.82 -4.27
N PRO A 90 -11.39 -7.48 -3.92
CA PRO A 90 -12.57 -7.96 -4.68
C PRO A 90 -12.54 -7.55 -6.16
N ILE A 91 -12.10 -6.32 -6.43
CA ILE A 91 -12.00 -5.76 -7.79
C ILE A 91 -10.90 -6.50 -8.57
N ILE A 92 -9.72 -6.63 -7.97
CA ILE A 92 -8.59 -7.33 -8.60
C ILE A 92 -8.90 -8.80 -8.87
N THR A 93 -9.61 -9.46 -7.94
CA THR A 93 -10.07 -10.85 -8.11
C THR A 93 -10.93 -11.00 -9.37
N GLY A 94 -11.86 -10.07 -9.61
CA GLY A 94 -12.68 -10.08 -10.83
C GLY A 94 -11.86 -9.89 -12.10
N ILE A 95 -10.86 -9.01 -12.08
CA ILE A 95 -9.96 -8.74 -13.21
C ILE A 95 -9.12 -9.97 -13.55
N LEU A 96 -8.49 -10.59 -12.55
CA LEU A 96 -7.68 -11.80 -12.76
C LEU A 96 -8.54 -12.97 -13.23
N ALA A 97 -9.77 -13.12 -12.72
CA ALA A 97 -10.71 -14.14 -13.19
C ALA A 97 -11.13 -13.91 -14.65
N ALA A 98 -11.34 -12.65 -15.07
CA ALA A 98 -11.59 -12.31 -16.46
C ALA A 98 -10.37 -12.64 -17.35
N HIS A 99 -9.16 -12.25 -16.92
CA HIS A 99 -7.92 -12.56 -17.63
C HIS A 99 -7.75 -14.06 -17.91
N VAL A 100 -7.99 -14.90 -16.90
CA VAL A 100 -7.91 -16.36 -17.03
C VAL A 100 -9.01 -16.92 -17.97
N ARG A 101 -10.21 -16.33 -17.98
CA ARG A 101 -11.29 -16.76 -18.89
C ARG A 101 -11.01 -16.40 -20.35
N ASP A 102 -10.43 -15.24 -20.58
CA ASP A 102 -10.16 -14.71 -21.93
C ASP A 102 -8.87 -15.28 -22.53
N ALA A 103 -8.07 -15.98 -21.72
CA ALA A 103 -6.87 -16.67 -22.17
C ALA A 103 -7.17 -17.70 -23.27
N PRO A 104 -6.32 -17.77 -24.32
CA PRO A 104 -6.45 -18.79 -25.35
C PRO A 104 -6.30 -20.19 -24.74
N PRO A 105 -6.88 -21.23 -25.38
CA PRO A 105 -6.67 -22.59 -24.95
C PRO A 105 -5.17 -22.93 -24.95
N PRO A 106 -4.67 -23.63 -23.93
CA PRO A 106 -3.28 -24.06 -23.90
C PRO A 106 -3.01 -25.03 -25.07
N PRO A 107 -1.75 -25.17 -25.52
CA PRO A 107 -1.37 -26.20 -26.48
C PRO A 107 -1.76 -27.59 -25.97
N GLU A 108 -2.04 -28.56 -26.85
CA GLU A 108 -2.57 -29.90 -26.47
C GLU A 108 -1.70 -30.67 -25.45
N GLU A 109 -0.42 -30.33 -25.31
CA GLU A 109 0.50 -30.89 -24.30
C GLU A 109 1.23 -29.79 -23.49
N GLY A 110 0.72 -28.56 -23.51
CA GLY A 110 1.38 -27.39 -22.92
C GLY A 110 0.73 -26.92 -21.62
N SER A 111 1.54 -26.37 -20.71
CA SER A 111 1.03 -25.56 -19.61
C SER A 111 0.41 -24.25 -20.12
N PRO A 112 -0.52 -23.64 -19.38
CA PRO A 112 -0.99 -22.28 -19.66
C PRO A 112 0.18 -21.29 -19.78
N GLU A 113 -0.06 -20.16 -20.44
CA GLU A 113 0.90 -19.06 -20.43
C GLU A 113 1.23 -18.62 -18.99
N ALA A 114 2.46 -18.16 -18.78
CA ALA A 114 3.00 -17.89 -17.44
C ALA A 114 2.16 -16.88 -16.65
N ASP A 115 1.61 -15.87 -17.33
CA ASP A 115 0.71 -14.86 -16.76
C ASP A 115 -0.65 -15.45 -16.36
N VAL A 116 -1.19 -16.38 -17.16
CA VAL A 116 -2.45 -17.08 -16.85
C VAL A 116 -2.28 -17.97 -15.62
N GLN A 117 -1.17 -18.71 -15.56
CA GLN A 117 -0.84 -19.53 -14.39
C GLN A 117 -0.62 -18.64 -13.15
N ALA A 118 0.11 -17.53 -13.28
CA ALA A 118 0.32 -16.59 -12.17
C ALA A 118 -1.00 -15.95 -11.69
N ALA A 119 -1.91 -15.63 -12.60
CA ALA A 119 -3.23 -15.07 -12.26
C ALA A 119 -4.06 -16.11 -11.48
N LEU A 120 -4.01 -17.37 -11.92
CA LEU A 120 -4.66 -18.48 -11.21
C LEU A 120 -4.04 -18.70 -9.83
N ASP A 121 -2.71 -18.66 -9.72
CA ASP A 121 -2.01 -18.76 -8.43
C ASP A 121 -2.42 -17.63 -7.49
N ALA A 122 -2.50 -16.38 -7.97
CA ALA A 122 -2.96 -15.23 -7.19
C ALA A 122 -4.41 -15.42 -6.72
N LEU A 123 -5.30 -15.94 -7.58
CA LEU A 123 -6.68 -16.26 -7.20
C LEU A 123 -6.74 -17.35 -6.13
N VAL A 124 -5.91 -18.40 -6.23
CA VAL A 124 -5.93 -19.53 -5.28
C VAL A 124 -5.29 -19.17 -3.94
N THR A 125 -4.23 -18.36 -3.94
CA THR A 125 -3.39 -18.06 -2.77
C THR A 125 -3.85 -16.84 -1.97
N ARG A 126 -4.75 -16.02 -2.49
CA ARG A 126 -5.23 -14.81 -1.79
C ARG A 126 -5.86 -15.11 -0.44
N ASP A 127 -5.76 -14.15 0.47
CA ASP A 127 -6.45 -14.21 1.76
C ASP A 127 -7.95 -13.97 1.58
N ARG A 128 -8.76 -15.01 1.75
CA ARG A 128 -10.21 -14.94 1.60
C ARG A 128 -10.89 -14.06 2.66
N GLN A 129 -10.21 -13.67 3.74
CA GLN A 129 -10.76 -12.71 4.71
C GLN A 129 -10.96 -11.31 4.12
N HIS A 130 -10.22 -10.99 3.05
CA HIS A 130 -10.36 -9.73 2.31
C HIS A 130 -11.34 -9.83 1.13
N ASP A 131 -11.95 -11.00 0.92
CA ASP A 131 -13.06 -11.12 -0.03
C ASP A 131 -14.29 -10.45 0.57
N SER A 132 -15.02 -9.69 -0.26
CA SER A 132 -16.32 -9.14 0.12
C SER A 132 -17.38 -10.23 0.00
N THR A 133 -18.10 -10.48 1.10
CA THR A 133 -19.12 -11.52 1.25
C THR A 133 -20.22 -11.48 0.18
N ASP A 134 -20.51 -10.30 -0.37
CA ASP A 134 -21.59 -10.08 -1.33
C ASP A 134 -21.13 -9.95 -2.79
N SER A 135 -19.83 -9.74 -3.06
CA SER A 135 -19.37 -9.35 -4.40
C SER A 135 -18.21 -10.15 -4.96
N THR A 136 -17.47 -10.90 -4.13
CA THR A 136 -16.29 -11.63 -4.63
C THR A 136 -16.69 -12.98 -5.19
N ILE A 137 -17.09 -12.99 -6.47
CA ILE A 137 -17.34 -14.21 -7.24
C ILE A 137 -16.13 -14.45 -8.15
N VAL A 138 -15.41 -15.55 -7.91
CA VAL A 138 -14.36 -16.04 -8.81
C VAL A 138 -15.03 -16.79 -9.94
N ASP A 139 -15.44 -16.07 -10.98
CA ASP A 139 -16.06 -16.67 -12.14
C ASP A 139 -15.01 -17.13 -13.16
N LEU A 140 -14.77 -18.44 -13.21
CA LEU A 140 -13.90 -19.10 -14.20
C LEU A 140 -14.71 -19.97 -15.17
N HIS A 141 -16.02 -19.73 -15.32
CA HIS A 141 -16.81 -20.51 -16.26
C HIS A 141 -16.24 -20.35 -17.68
N ARG A 142 -16.19 -21.46 -18.43
CA ARG A 142 -15.63 -21.53 -19.79
C ARG A 142 -14.14 -21.18 -19.90
N ALA A 143 -13.41 -21.01 -18.79
CA ALA A 143 -11.96 -20.88 -18.83
C ALA A 143 -11.31 -22.20 -19.27
N HIS A 144 -10.24 -22.10 -20.07
CA HIS A 144 -9.45 -23.25 -20.50
C HIS A 144 -8.41 -23.61 -19.43
N LEU A 145 -8.80 -24.44 -18.46
CA LEU A 145 -7.96 -24.82 -17.32
C LEU A 145 -7.23 -26.17 -17.50
N ALA A 146 -7.23 -26.72 -18.72
CA ALA A 146 -6.48 -27.94 -18.99
C ALA A 146 -4.98 -27.69 -18.69
N HIS A 147 -4.34 -28.63 -18.00
CA HIS A 147 -2.92 -28.55 -17.61
C HIS A 147 -2.54 -27.38 -16.69
N ALA A 148 -3.52 -26.64 -16.15
CA ALA A 148 -3.24 -25.63 -15.13
C ALA A 148 -2.76 -26.29 -13.84
N ASP A 149 -1.65 -25.80 -13.30
CA ASP A 149 -1.08 -26.30 -12.05
C ASP A 149 -1.84 -25.66 -10.88
N LEU A 150 -2.83 -26.37 -10.33
CA LEU A 150 -3.57 -25.93 -9.15
C LEU A 150 -2.92 -26.41 -7.83
N TRP A 151 -1.79 -27.13 -7.92
CA TRP A 151 -1.03 -27.44 -6.72
C TRP A 151 -0.37 -26.17 -6.24
N VAL A 152 -0.86 -25.66 -5.10
CA VAL A 152 -0.29 -24.50 -4.43
C VAL A 152 1.19 -24.77 -4.19
N ARG A 153 2.03 -24.22 -5.06
CA ARG A 153 3.45 -24.06 -4.82
C ARG A 153 3.52 -22.92 -3.82
N ILE A 154 3.42 -23.26 -2.54
CA ILE A 154 3.77 -22.34 -1.47
C ILE A 154 5.20 -21.93 -1.81
N TRP A 155 5.38 -20.76 -2.42
CA TRP A 155 6.69 -20.19 -2.63
C TRP A 155 7.13 -19.74 -1.25
N PRO A 156 8.03 -20.45 -0.54
CA PRO A 156 8.63 -19.84 0.61
C PRO A 156 9.47 -18.70 0.00
N GLY A 157 9.11 -17.44 0.28
CA GLY A 157 10.01 -16.33 0.02
C GLY A 157 11.41 -16.67 0.54
N PRO A 158 12.49 -16.11 -0.02
CA PRO A 158 13.84 -16.40 0.44
C PRO A 158 13.88 -16.23 1.97
N THR A 159 13.98 -17.34 2.69
CA THR A 159 14.16 -17.32 4.14
C THR A 159 15.56 -16.81 4.35
N CYS A 160 15.68 -15.49 4.57
CA CYS A 160 16.89 -14.90 5.09
C CYS A 160 17.23 -15.62 6.40
N GLY A 161 18.35 -16.35 6.38
CA GLY A 161 18.74 -17.23 7.46
C GLY A 161 19.02 -16.48 8.76
N CYS A 162 18.66 -17.12 9.88
CA CYS A 162 19.38 -16.96 11.12
C CYS A 162 20.30 -18.17 11.26
N GLY A 163 21.61 -17.91 11.18
CA GLY A 163 22.64 -18.93 11.33
C GLY A 163 22.51 -19.63 12.68
N SER A 164 22.51 -20.96 12.66
CA SER A 164 22.87 -21.73 13.85
C SER A 164 24.39 -21.89 13.85
N ASP A 165 25.04 -21.01 14.60
CA ASP A 165 26.39 -21.22 15.10
C ASP A 165 26.38 -22.50 15.93
N ARG A 166 26.86 -23.61 15.35
CA ARG A 166 27.23 -24.80 16.12
C ARG A 166 28.57 -24.53 16.78
N GLY A 167 28.51 -24.00 17.99
CA GLY A 167 29.62 -24.02 18.93
C GLY A 167 29.99 -25.47 19.28
N GLY A 168 31.03 -25.98 18.63
CA GLY A 168 31.74 -27.19 19.03
C GLY A 168 32.59 -26.89 20.26
N GLY A 169 32.05 -27.21 21.45
CA GLY A 169 32.80 -27.23 22.69
C GLY A 169 33.60 -28.52 22.80
N VAL A 170 34.92 -28.41 22.66
CA VAL A 170 35.89 -29.38 23.15
C VAL A 170 35.96 -29.30 24.68
N GLY A 171 35.88 -30.45 25.33
CA GLY A 171 36.05 -30.64 26.77
C GLY A 171 36.06 -32.12 27.08
#